data_AF-A0A925A5Z3-F1
#
_entry.id   AF-A0A925A5Z3-F1
#
_cell.length_a   1.000
_cell.length_b   1.000
_cell.length_c   1.000
_cell.angle_alpha   90.00
_cell.angle_beta   90.00
_cell.angle_gamma   90.00
#
_symmetry.space_group_name_H-M   'P 1'
#
loop_
_entity.id
_entity.type
_entity.pdbx_description
1 polymer ?
#
loop_
_entity_poly.entity_id
_entity_poly.type
_entity_poly.pdbx_seq_one_letter_code
_entity_poly.pdbx_strand_id
1 'polypeptide(L)'
;MQTLAIIYGLFEGPLIGKSFVAECKRRGYTIIADASKADVIVAHSGGWMFLPVNNAAKQIILIDAAHKSSRSLISKFAARVAYDVRHIVFSKLFIVWLVQRVLNVWYFVARFPTWLRMGRRYNTYDIVPLIKQSNVVVIQSDDLSWYDAETMMYAYHFFQLDEGCHDDCWIHPSVHMSVSVTK
;
A
#
# COMPACT_ATOMS: atom_id res chain seq x y z
N MET A 1 -4.54 -24.69 -0.60
CA MET A 1 -3.55 -23.62 -0.86
C MET A 1 -4.31 -22.32 -1.10
N GLN A 2 -3.98 -21.24 -0.40
CA GLN A 2 -4.69 -19.96 -0.54
C GLN A 2 -4.08 -19.12 -1.67
N THR A 3 -4.92 -18.43 -2.44
CA THR A 3 -4.48 -17.48 -3.47
C THR A 3 -4.39 -16.06 -2.92
N LEU A 4 -3.36 -15.32 -3.35
CA LEU A 4 -3.13 -13.95 -2.93
C LEU A 4 -2.91 -13.05 -4.15
N ALA A 5 -3.59 -11.90 -4.21
CA ALA A 5 -3.31 -10.85 -5.19
C ALA A 5 -2.70 -9.62 -4.51
N ILE A 6 -1.76 -8.98 -5.18
CA ILE A 6 -1.11 -7.75 -4.71
C ILE A 6 -1.47 -6.61 -5.65
N ILE A 7 -2.07 -5.56 -5.11
CA ILE A 7 -2.38 -4.33 -5.83
C ILE A 7 -1.45 -3.23 -5.34
N TYR A 8 -0.52 -2.89 -6.22
CA TYR A 8 0.49 -1.86 -5.97
C TYR A 8 -0.10 -0.45 -5.96
N GLY A 9 0.51 0.41 -5.14
CA GLY A 9 0.21 1.82 -5.04
C GLY A 9 0.79 2.63 -6.19
N LEU A 10 0.75 3.96 -6.03
CA LEU A 10 1.28 4.90 -7.02
C LEU A 10 2.80 4.74 -7.16
N PHE A 11 3.31 4.72 -8.39
CA PHE A 11 4.73 4.55 -8.71
C PHE A 11 5.33 3.17 -8.38
N GLU A 12 4.50 2.19 -8.03
CA GLU A 12 4.97 0.89 -7.59
C GLU A 12 4.71 -0.23 -8.62
N GLY A 13 5.39 -1.36 -8.40
CA GLY A 13 5.17 -2.56 -9.18
C GLY A 13 5.95 -3.78 -8.70
N PRO A 14 5.88 -4.91 -9.44
CA PRO A 14 6.40 -6.20 -9.00
C PRO A 14 7.90 -6.22 -8.67
N LEU A 15 8.72 -5.34 -9.26
CA LEU A 15 10.14 -5.29 -8.95
C LEU A 15 10.39 -4.75 -7.54
N ILE A 16 9.59 -3.78 -7.10
CA ILE A 16 9.65 -3.21 -5.75
C ILE A 16 9.09 -4.20 -4.74
N GLY A 17 7.97 -4.86 -5.07
CA GLY A 17 7.33 -5.87 -4.22
C GLY A 17 8.02 -7.25 -4.19
N LYS A 18 9.22 -7.41 -4.75
CA LYS A 18 9.85 -8.74 -4.92
C LYS A 18 10.04 -9.47 -3.58
N SER A 19 10.51 -8.77 -2.55
CA SER A 19 10.70 -9.33 -1.21
C SER A 19 9.37 -9.72 -0.57
N PHE A 20 8.33 -8.91 -0.75
CA PHE A 20 6.99 -9.19 -0.26
C PHE A 20 6.36 -10.42 -0.94
N VAL A 21 6.53 -10.53 -2.26
CA VAL A 21 6.13 -11.72 -3.03
C VAL A 21 6.85 -12.97 -2.53
N ALA A 22 8.16 -12.88 -2.28
CA ALA A 22 8.94 -14.01 -1.78
C ALA A 22 8.47 -14.45 -0.38
N GLU A 23 8.20 -13.50 0.51
CA GLU A 23 7.66 -13.76 1.85
C GLU A 23 6.28 -14.41 1.80
N CYS A 24 5.37 -13.91 0.94
CA CYS A 24 4.06 -14.54 0.74
C CYS A 24 4.18 -15.99 0.25
N LYS A 25 5.06 -16.24 -0.73
CA LYS A 25 5.31 -17.60 -1.22
C LYS A 25 5.89 -18.50 -0.14
N ARG A 26 6.82 -17.99 0.67
CA ARG A 26 7.39 -18.71 1.83
C ARG A 26 6.33 -19.13 2.84
N ARG A 27 5.27 -18.33 3.00
CA ARG A 27 4.09 -18.63 3.84
C ARG A 27 3.06 -19.54 3.18
N GLY A 28 3.30 -20.00 1.95
CA GLY A 28 2.43 -20.95 1.24
C GLY A 28 1.33 -20.33 0.38
N TYR A 29 1.38 -19.02 0.12
CA TYR A 29 0.44 -18.37 -0.80
C TYR A 29 0.81 -18.59 -2.27
N THR A 30 -0.21 -18.75 -3.12
CA THR A 30 -0.06 -18.67 -4.57
C THR A 30 -0.41 -17.27 -5.06
N ILE A 31 0.57 -16.58 -5.63
CA ILE A 31 0.37 -15.23 -6.13
C ILE A 31 -0.33 -15.27 -7.49
N ILE A 32 -1.48 -14.60 -7.58
CA ILE A 32 -2.26 -14.49 -8.81
C ILE A 32 -2.43 -13.02 -9.20
N ALA A 33 -2.59 -12.75 -10.50
CA ALA A 33 -2.76 -11.39 -11.02
C ALA A 33 -4.22 -10.89 -10.89
N ASP A 34 -5.19 -11.81 -10.98
CA ASP A 34 -6.61 -11.48 -10.96
C ASP A 34 -7.12 -11.42 -9.53
N ALA A 35 -7.22 -10.19 -8.99
CA ALA A 35 -7.70 -9.94 -7.64
C ALA A 35 -9.15 -10.43 -7.40
N SER A 36 -9.98 -10.56 -8.45
CA SER A 36 -11.35 -11.05 -8.30
C SER A 36 -11.45 -12.54 -7.93
N LYS A 37 -10.35 -13.29 -8.12
CA LYS A 37 -10.24 -14.73 -7.84
C LYS A 37 -9.36 -15.03 -6.62
N ALA A 38 -8.91 -13.99 -5.91
CA ALA A 38 -8.00 -14.14 -4.79
C ALA A 38 -8.75 -14.42 -3.49
N ASP A 39 -8.25 -15.38 -2.69
CA ASP A 39 -8.72 -15.54 -1.32
C ASP A 39 -8.32 -14.35 -0.45
N VAL A 40 -7.09 -13.85 -0.66
CA VAL A 40 -6.52 -12.70 0.05
C VAL A 40 -6.09 -11.63 -0.94
N ILE A 41 -6.43 -10.38 -0.65
CA ILE A 41 -5.97 -9.23 -1.43
C ILE A 41 -5.10 -8.37 -0.51
N VAL A 42 -3.91 -8.02 -0.95
CA VAL A 42 -3.09 -6.98 -0.33
C VAL A 42 -3.09 -5.77 -1.26
N ALA A 43 -3.54 -4.61 -0.78
CA ALA A 43 -3.47 -3.38 -1.53
C ALA A 43 -2.66 -2.34 -0.75
N HIS A 44 -1.67 -1.73 -1.40
CA HIS A 44 -0.82 -0.72 -0.80
C HIS A 44 -1.18 0.68 -1.29
N SER A 45 -1.14 1.68 -0.41
CA SER A 45 -1.38 3.09 -0.72
C SER A 45 -2.67 3.27 -1.52
N GLY A 46 -2.63 3.89 -2.70
CA GLY A 46 -3.79 4.07 -3.58
C GLY A 46 -4.32 2.79 -4.26
N GLY A 47 -3.71 1.63 -4.05
CA GLY A 47 -4.12 0.36 -4.65
C GLY A 47 -5.57 -0.02 -4.34
N TRP A 48 -6.09 0.40 -3.17
CA TRP A 48 -7.48 0.15 -2.77
C TRP A 48 -8.51 0.71 -3.77
N MET A 49 -8.17 1.75 -4.54
CA MET A 49 -9.08 2.36 -5.53
C MET A 49 -9.39 1.43 -6.70
N PHE A 50 -8.66 0.33 -6.86
CA PHE A 50 -8.96 -0.70 -7.85
C PHE A 50 -9.83 -1.82 -7.32
N LEU A 51 -10.16 -1.81 -6.02
CA LEU A 51 -11.03 -2.79 -5.42
C LEU A 51 -12.50 -2.39 -5.57
N PRO A 52 -13.39 -3.32 -5.96
CA PRO A 52 -14.81 -3.11 -5.78
C PRO A 52 -15.13 -3.10 -4.28
N VAL A 53 -16.11 -2.29 -3.87
CA VAL A 53 -16.62 -2.31 -2.48
C VAL A 53 -17.12 -3.71 -2.14
N ASN A 54 -17.90 -4.35 -3.01
CA ASN A 54 -18.37 -5.71 -2.81
C ASN A 54 -17.37 -6.72 -3.38
N ASN A 55 -16.31 -7.00 -2.64
CA ASN A 55 -15.29 -7.97 -3.04
C ASN A 55 -15.59 -9.36 -2.45
N ALA A 56 -15.39 -10.41 -3.24
CA ALA A 56 -15.58 -11.80 -2.80
C ALA A 56 -14.37 -12.37 -2.03
N ALA A 57 -13.27 -11.62 -1.91
CA ALA A 57 -12.10 -12.02 -1.16
C ALA A 57 -12.43 -12.29 0.31
N LYS A 58 -11.87 -13.37 0.85
CA LYS A 58 -12.05 -13.76 2.25
C LYS A 58 -11.35 -12.80 3.19
N GLN A 59 -10.27 -12.16 2.73
CA GLN A 59 -9.57 -11.14 3.47
C GLN A 59 -8.99 -10.08 2.53
N ILE A 60 -9.06 -8.83 2.95
CA ILE A 60 -8.40 -7.70 2.30
C ILE A 60 -7.49 -7.04 3.34
N ILE A 61 -6.24 -6.83 2.97
CA ILE A 61 -5.24 -6.12 3.77
C ILE A 61 -4.91 -4.83 3.03
N LEU A 62 -5.22 -3.71 3.65
CA LEU A 62 -4.93 -2.38 3.14
C LEU A 62 -3.73 -1.82 3.91
N ILE A 63 -2.61 -1.61 3.23
CA ILE A 63 -1.38 -1.08 3.84
C ILE A 63 -1.24 0.38 3.45
N ASP A 64 -1.16 1.26 4.45
CA ASP A 64 -1.04 2.72 4.29
C ASP A 64 -2.04 3.32 3.30
N ALA A 65 -3.30 2.85 3.39
CA ALA A 65 -4.34 3.29 2.51
C ALA A 65 -4.66 4.78 2.72
N ALA A 66 -4.32 5.58 1.71
CA ALA A 66 -4.61 7.00 1.74
C ALA A 66 -6.12 7.25 1.57
N HIS A 67 -6.75 7.85 2.59
CA HIS A 67 -8.05 8.48 2.46
C HIS A 67 -7.87 9.93 2.00
N LYS A 68 -8.96 10.55 1.55
CA LYS A 68 -8.97 11.94 1.10
C LYS A 68 -8.82 12.86 2.31
N SER A 69 -7.58 13.03 2.78
CA SER A 69 -7.26 13.99 3.83
C SER A 69 -7.39 15.43 3.34
N SER A 70 -7.41 16.39 4.29
CA SER A 70 -7.35 17.83 4.03
C SER A 70 -6.09 18.30 3.26
N ARG A 71 -5.04 17.47 3.18
CA ARG A 71 -3.79 17.78 2.48
C ARG A 71 -3.81 17.30 1.03
N SER A 72 -3.36 18.16 0.11
CA SER A 72 -3.24 17.79 -1.30
C SER A 72 -2.14 16.73 -1.49
N LEU A 73 -2.33 15.82 -2.47
CA LEU A 73 -1.31 14.81 -2.84
C LEU A 73 0.05 15.43 -3.14
N ILE A 74 0.05 16.61 -3.78
CA ILE A 74 1.27 17.37 -4.09
C ILE A 74 1.98 17.80 -2.81
N SER A 75 1.24 18.29 -1.81
CA SER A 75 1.84 18.70 -0.53
C SER A 75 2.44 17.53 0.26
N LYS A 76 1.80 16.35 0.20
CA LYS A 76 2.33 15.11 0.81
C LYS A 76 3.62 14.67 0.10
N PHE A 77 3.61 14.69 -1.24
CA PHE A 77 4.78 14.35 -2.04
C PHE A 77 5.95 15.30 -1.78
N ALA A 78 5.71 16.62 -1.77
CA ALA A 78 6.74 17.61 -1.49
C ALA A 78 7.34 17.44 -0.08
N ALA A 79 6.51 17.21 0.94
CA ALA A 79 6.97 16.93 2.30
C ALA A 79 7.85 15.68 2.36
N ARG A 80 7.46 14.61 1.65
CA ARG A 80 8.25 13.38 1.60
C ARG A 80 9.58 13.56 0.89
N VAL A 81 9.61 14.28 -0.24
CA VAL A 81 10.87 14.59 -0.94
C VAL A 81 11.79 15.41 -0.04
N ALA A 82 11.28 16.41 0.66
CA ALA A 82 12.07 17.21 1.58
C ALA A 82 12.65 16.36 2.74
N TYR A 83 11.84 15.45 3.29
CA TYR A 83 12.28 14.51 4.31
C TYR A 83 13.41 13.59 3.80
N ASP A 84 13.22 12.99 2.63
CA ASP A 84 14.20 12.09 2.02
C ASP A 84 15.51 12.80 1.69
N VAL A 85 15.44 14.02 1.14
CA VAL A 85 16.64 14.82 0.84
C VAL A 85 17.43 15.11 2.12
N ARG A 86 16.73 15.44 3.21
CA ARG A 86 17.37 15.77 4.49
C ARG A 86 18.01 14.56 5.18
N HIS A 87 17.39 13.38 5.10
CA HIS A 87 17.79 12.22 5.91
C HIS A 87 18.51 11.12 5.14
N ILE A 88 18.34 11.03 3.83
CA ILE A 88 18.79 9.87 3.04
C ILE A 88 19.99 10.21 2.15
N VAL A 89 20.06 11.43 1.61
CA VAL A 89 21.13 11.84 0.67
C VAL A 89 22.54 11.71 1.28
N PHE A 90 22.65 11.83 2.60
CA PHE A 90 23.92 11.68 3.33
C PHE A 90 24.04 10.36 4.11
N SER A 91 23.14 9.40 3.86
CA SER A 91 23.13 8.10 4.53
C SER A 91 23.79 7.01 3.67
N LYS A 92 24.19 5.89 4.31
CA LYS A 92 24.66 4.68 3.59
C LYS A 92 23.58 4.03 2.71
N LEU A 93 22.32 4.44 2.88
CA LEU A 93 21.17 3.92 2.15
C LEU A 93 20.86 4.71 0.86
N PHE A 94 21.64 5.76 0.55
CA PHE A 94 21.39 6.63 -0.60
C PHE A 94 21.27 5.87 -1.94
N ILE A 95 22.13 4.88 -2.19
CA ILE A 95 22.11 4.11 -3.44
C ILE A 95 20.82 3.29 -3.56
N VAL A 96 20.39 2.65 -2.47
CA VAL A 96 19.14 1.87 -2.45
C VAL A 96 17.95 2.79 -2.74
N TRP A 97 17.92 3.94 -2.07
CA TRP A 97 16.90 4.96 -2.31
C TRP A 97 16.91 5.49 -3.74
N LEU A 98 18.08 5.77 -4.32
CA LEU A 98 18.21 6.26 -5.69
C LEU A 98 17.69 5.23 -6.70
N VAL A 99 18.05 3.96 -6.54
CA VAL A 99 17.55 2.87 -7.38
C VAL A 99 16.02 2.77 -7.30
N GLN A 100 15.46 2.83 -6.09
CA GLN A 100 14.00 2.86 -5.91
C GLN A 100 13.36 4.07 -6.61
N ARG A 101 13.96 5.26 -6.52
CA ARG A 101 13.43 6.46 -7.18
C ARG A 101 13.47 6.34 -8.71
N VAL A 102 14.54 5.78 -9.27
CA VAL A 102 14.61 5.49 -10.71
C VAL A 102 13.52 4.50 -11.12
N LEU A 103 13.32 3.42 -10.36
CA LEU A 103 12.24 2.46 -10.61
C LEU A 103 10.85 3.12 -10.49
N ASN A 104 10.64 3.99 -9.51
CA ASN A 104 9.39 4.73 -9.33
C ASN A 104 9.08 5.62 -10.54
N VAL A 105 10.08 6.35 -11.05
CA VAL A 105 9.95 7.18 -12.26
C VAL A 105 9.68 6.31 -13.48
N TRP A 106 10.39 5.20 -13.62
CA TRP A 106 10.13 4.26 -14.71
C TRP A 106 8.71 3.70 -14.68
N TYR A 107 8.23 3.27 -13.50
CA TYR A 107 6.85 2.83 -13.31
C TYR A 107 5.84 3.96 -13.54
N PHE A 108 6.16 5.20 -13.18
CA PHE A 108 5.32 6.35 -13.50
C PHE A 108 5.06 6.44 -15.00
N VAL A 109 6.12 6.42 -15.80
CA VAL A 109 6.05 6.55 -17.25
C VAL A 109 5.39 5.31 -17.87
N ALA A 110 5.86 4.12 -17.50
CA ALA A 110 5.39 2.85 -18.07
C ALA A 110 3.91 2.54 -17.75
N ARG A 111 3.38 3.08 -16.64
CA ARG A 111 2.00 2.83 -16.19
C ARG A 111 1.16 4.11 -16.07
N PHE A 112 1.54 5.17 -16.78
CA PHE A 112 0.88 6.47 -16.73
C PHE A 112 -0.67 6.41 -16.83
N PRO A 113 -1.28 5.61 -17.73
CA PRO A 113 -2.74 5.49 -17.79
C PRO A 113 -3.38 4.96 -16.50
N THR A 114 -2.72 4.03 -15.81
CA THR A 114 -3.17 3.48 -14.52
C THR A 114 -3.14 4.56 -13.45
N TRP A 115 -2.10 5.40 -13.43
CA TRP A 115 -1.96 6.49 -12.47
C TRP A 115 -2.98 7.59 -12.69
N LEU A 116 -3.26 7.95 -13.95
CA LEU A 116 -4.32 8.89 -14.27
C LEU A 116 -5.69 8.36 -13.78
N ARG A 117 -5.93 7.05 -13.92
CA ARG A 117 -7.16 6.41 -13.42
C ARG A 117 -7.21 6.45 -11.89
N MET A 118 -6.11 6.17 -11.19
CA MET A 118 -6.01 6.27 -9.73
C MET A 118 -6.28 7.70 -9.25
N GLY A 119 -5.65 8.71 -9.87
CA GLY A 119 -5.87 10.12 -9.52
C GLY A 119 -7.32 10.59 -9.72
N ARG A 120 -8.00 10.11 -10.78
CA ARG A 120 -9.44 10.37 -10.97
C ARG A 120 -10.29 9.72 -9.88
N ARG A 121 -9.94 8.49 -9.48
CA ARG A 121 -10.66 7.75 -8.42
C ARG A 121 -10.43 8.34 -7.03
N TYR A 122 -9.23 8.82 -6.71
CA TYR A 122 -8.92 9.45 -5.42
C TYR A 122 -9.91 10.58 -5.05
N ASN A 123 -10.36 11.34 -6.04
CA ASN A 123 -11.29 12.45 -5.80
C ASN A 123 -12.77 12.04 -5.74
N THR A 124 -13.11 10.82 -6.17
CA THR A 124 -14.49 10.38 -6.39
C THR A 124 -14.89 9.19 -5.54
N TYR A 125 -13.94 8.38 -5.09
CA TYR A 125 -14.19 7.17 -4.33
C TYR A 125 -14.03 7.45 -2.84
N ASP A 126 -14.99 6.99 -2.06
CA ASP A 126 -14.90 6.95 -0.61
C ASP A 126 -14.39 5.58 -0.18
N ILE A 127 -13.33 5.55 0.64
CA ILE A 127 -12.76 4.31 1.17
C ILE A 127 -13.59 3.77 2.33
N VAL A 128 -14.36 4.61 3.02
CA VAL A 128 -15.07 4.27 4.26
C VAL A 128 -15.96 3.01 4.12
N PRO A 129 -16.74 2.83 3.04
CA PRO A 129 -17.52 1.61 2.84
C PRO A 129 -16.68 0.33 2.73
N LEU A 130 -15.42 0.45 2.27
CA LEU A 130 -14.49 -0.68 2.18
C LEU A 130 -13.92 -1.00 3.57
N ILE A 131 -13.33 -0.03 4.26
CA ILE A 131 -12.64 -0.26 5.55
C ILE A 131 -13.57 -0.66 6.71
N LYS A 132 -14.87 -0.43 6.58
CA LYS A 132 -15.89 -0.88 7.55
C LYS A 132 -16.25 -2.36 7.45
N GLN A 133 -15.76 -3.08 6.44
CA GLN A 133 -16.09 -4.50 6.26
C GLN A 133 -15.29 -5.38 7.21
N SER A 134 -15.92 -6.42 7.75
CA SER A 134 -15.30 -7.31 8.73
C SER A 134 -14.18 -8.19 8.18
N ASN A 135 -14.07 -8.31 6.86
CA ASN A 135 -12.97 -9.02 6.19
C ASN A 135 -11.81 -8.08 5.80
N VAL A 136 -11.87 -6.79 6.13
CA VAL A 136 -10.86 -5.80 5.78
C VAL A 136 -10.02 -5.46 7.02
N VAL A 137 -8.69 -5.48 6.84
CA VAL A 137 -7.71 -5.04 7.82
C VAL A 137 -6.95 -3.86 7.27
N VAL A 138 -6.85 -2.79 8.04
CA VAL A 138 -6.00 -1.64 7.73
C VAL A 138 -4.72 -1.72 8.55
N ILE A 139 -3.57 -1.62 7.88
CA ILE A 139 -2.26 -1.49 8.49
C ILE A 139 -1.76 -0.09 8.16
N GLN A 140 -1.35 0.68 9.17
CA GLN A 140 -0.82 2.02 9.01
C GLN A 140 0.58 2.11 9.60
N SER A 141 1.55 2.62 8.84
CA SER A 141 2.88 2.96 9.33
C SER A 141 2.87 4.29 10.09
N ASP A 142 3.93 4.54 10.87
CA ASP A 142 4.13 5.81 11.59
C ASP A 142 4.62 6.96 10.68
N ASP A 143 4.48 6.83 9.36
CA ASP A 143 4.84 7.89 8.43
C ASP A 143 3.82 9.04 8.49
N LEU A 144 4.18 10.11 9.21
CA LEU A 144 3.40 11.34 9.33
C LEU A 144 3.04 12.01 7.98
N SER A 145 3.74 11.68 6.90
CA SER A 145 3.42 12.19 5.55
C SER A 145 2.12 11.57 5.01
N TRP A 146 1.80 10.36 5.45
CA TRP A 146 0.71 9.52 4.96
C TRP A 146 -0.29 9.10 6.04
N TYR A 147 0.04 9.33 7.31
CA TYR A 147 -0.84 9.09 8.44
C TYR A 147 -2.21 9.73 8.25
N ASP A 148 -3.26 8.92 8.44
CA ASP A 148 -4.65 9.32 8.28
C ASP A 148 -5.51 8.80 9.43
N ALA A 149 -5.68 9.66 10.44
CA ALA A 149 -6.46 9.34 11.63
C ALA A 149 -7.93 9.00 11.30
N GLU A 150 -8.49 9.57 10.22
CA GLU A 150 -9.87 9.28 9.84
C GLU A 150 -10.02 7.86 9.33
N THR A 151 -9.09 7.39 8.48
CA THR A 151 -9.07 5.99 8.01
C THR A 151 -9.06 5.03 9.20
N MET A 152 -8.21 5.30 10.19
CA MET A 152 -8.12 4.46 11.39
C MET A 152 -9.41 4.47 12.22
N MET A 153 -10.03 5.65 12.40
CA MET A 153 -11.27 5.79 13.16
C MET A 153 -12.44 5.01 12.54
N TYR A 154 -12.49 4.92 11.21
CA TYR A 154 -13.58 4.23 10.50
C TYR A 154 -13.33 2.74 10.23
N ALA A 155 -12.09 2.26 10.35
CA ALA A 155 -11.74 0.90 10.04
C ALA A 155 -12.31 -0.11 11.06
N TYR A 156 -12.85 -1.22 10.58
CA TYR A 156 -13.36 -2.29 11.45
C TYR A 156 -12.22 -3.03 12.16
N HIS A 157 -11.13 -3.33 11.44
CA HIS A 157 -9.88 -3.83 12.00
C HIS A 157 -8.74 -2.89 11.61
N PHE A 158 -7.96 -2.42 12.59
CA PHE A 158 -6.80 -1.58 12.35
C PHE A 158 -5.58 -2.05 13.15
N PHE A 159 -4.40 -1.87 12.58
CA PHE A 159 -3.11 -2.11 13.21
C PHE A 159 -2.17 -0.96 12.86
N GLN A 160 -1.66 -0.27 13.88
CA GLN A 160 -0.61 0.72 13.70
C GLN A 160 0.74 0.05 13.95
N LEU A 161 1.71 0.29 13.08
CA LEU A 161 3.08 -0.15 13.29
C LEU A 161 3.80 0.88 14.17
N ASP A 162 4.49 0.41 15.20
CA ASP A 162 5.26 1.27 16.12
C ASP A 162 6.44 1.95 15.41
N GLU A 163 7.00 1.28 14.39
CA GLU A 163 8.09 1.78 13.56
C GLU A 163 7.86 1.34 12.11
N GLY A 164 7.99 2.27 11.17
CA GLY A 164 7.88 1.96 9.75
C GLY A 164 7.73 3.22 8.90
N CYS A 165 8.17 3.15 7.65
CA CYS A 165 7.86 4.15 6.64
C CYS A 165 6.75 3.66 5.73
N HIS A 166 6.18 4.55 4.91
CA HIS A 166 5.13 4.21 3.93
C HIS A 166 5.43 2.96 3.10
N ASP A 167 6.68 2.79 2.66
CA ASP A 167 7.09 1.66 1.81
C ASP A 167 7.66 0.47 2.59
N ASP A 168 7.48 0.43 3.92
CA ASP A 168 8.13 -0.55 4.79
C ASP A 168 7.73 -1.98 4.47
N CYS A 169 6.50 -2.21 3.98
CA CYS A 169 6.05 -3.53 3.56
C CYS A 169 6.96 -4.16 2.48
N TRP A 170 7.64 -3.37 1.65
CA TRP A 170 8.56 -3.88 0.64
C TRP A 170 9.93 -4.26 1.22
N ILE A 171 10.29 -3.71 2.38
CA ILE A 171 11.57 -3.91 3.07
C ILE A 171 11.43 -5.01 4.14
N HIS A 172 10.39 -4.92 4.97
CA HIS A 172 10.09 -5.81 6.08
C HIS A 172 8.70 -6.48 5.92
N PRO A 173 8.53 -7.34 4.91
CA PRO A 173 7.23 -7.92 4.57
C PRO A 173 6.67 -8.84 5.66
N SER A 174 7.53 -9.41 6.51
CA SER A 174 7.13 -10.35 7.55
C SER A 174 6.20 -9.73 8.60
N VAL A 175 6.44 -8.46 8.96
CA VAL A 175 5.66 -7.68 9.93
C VAL A 175 4.23 -7.44 9.44
N HIS A 176 4.10 -7.15 8.15
CA HIS A 176 2.83 -6.84 7.52
C HIS A 176 1.98 -8.09 7.28
N MET A 177 2.63 -9.23 7.02
CA MET A 177 1.96 -10.51 6.74
C MET A 177 1.62 -11.32 8.01
N SER A 178 2.07 -10.90 9.20
CA SER A 178 1.64 -11.51 10.48
C SER A 178 0.22 -11.12 10.88
N VAL A 179 -0.34 -10.09 10.26
CA VAL A 179 -1.67 -9.59 10.60
C VAL A 179 -2.74 -10.41 9.88
N SER A 180 -3.67 -11.00 10.64
CA SER A 180 -4.81 -11.72 10.09
C SER A 180 -6.10 -11.37 10.81
N VAL A 181 -7.23 -11.37 10.09
CA VAL A 181 -8.54 -11.38 10.73
C VAL A 181 -8.69 -12.74 11.39
N THR A 182 -8.53 -12.79 12.71
CA THR A 182 -8.78 -14.02 13.45
C THR A 182 -10.29 -14.25 13.45
N LYS A 183 -10.73 -15.45 13.04
CA LYS A 183 -12.13 -15.86 13.13
C LYS A 183 -12.59 -15.98 14.58
#